data_AF-A0A1F4EHJ9-F1
#
_entry.id   AF-A0A1F4EHJ9-F1
#
_cell.length_a   1.000
_cell.length_b   1.000
_cell.length_c   1.000
_cell.angle_alpha   90.00
_cell.angle_beta   90.00
_cell.angle_gamma   90.00
#
_symmetry.space_group_name_H-M   'P 1'
#
loop_
_entity.id
_entity.type
_entity.pdbx_description
1 polymer ?
#
loop_
_entity_poly.entity_id
_entity_poly.type
_entity_poly.pdbx_seq_one_letter_code
_entity_poly.pdbx_strand_id
1 'polypeptide(L)'
;MRALALAGLLAGCAAGAPPQADKGYSVTGRDPFMFEVDRQKLRDWGGANSPAFNRALEEELERQKICRKGYTLRNEHLGEETFTVIGRCRS
;
A
#
# COMPACT_ATOMS: atom_id res chain seq x y z
N MET A 1 -26.72 -17.04 -47.54
CA MET A 1 -25.52 -16.21 -47.25
C MET A 1 -25.19 -16.36 -45.77
N ARG A 2 -23.96 -16.79 -45.46
CA ARG A 2 -23.40 -16.92 -44.10
C ARG A 2 -22.83 -15.57 -43.64
N ALA A 3 -23.11 -15.16 -42.40
CA ALA A 3 -22.24 -14.41 -41.47
C ALA A 3 -23.08 -14.22 -40.18
N LEU A 4 -22.91 -14.99 -39.09
CA LEU A 4 -21.86 -14.94 -38.05
C LEU A 4 -21.57 -13.53 -37.52
N ALA A 5 -22.06 -13.24 -36.32
CA ALA A 5 -21.39 -12.40 -35.33
C ALA A 5 -21.90 -12.75 -33.92
N LEU A 6 -21.13 -13.58 -33.22
CA LEU A 6 -21.08 -13.60 -31.75
C LEU A 6 -20.32 -12.36 -31.27
N ALA A 7 -20.80 -11.69 -30.23
CA ALA A 7 -20.03 -10.96 -29.23
C ALA A 7 -21.02 -10.41 -28.19
N GLY A 8 -20.87 -10.53 -26.88
CA GLY A 8 -19.80 -11.05 -26.04
C GLY A 8 -20.22 -10.70 -24.61
N LEU A 9 -20.01 -11.63 -23.67
CA LEU A 9 -20.10 -11.37 -22.25
C LEU A 9 -19.05 -10.33 -21.83
N LEU A 10 -19.24 -9.81 -20.61
CA LEU A 10 -18.25 -9.23 -19.68
C LEU A 10 -18.28 -7.71 -19.58
N ALA A 11 -18.92 -7.23 -18.52
CA ALA A 11 -18.37 -6.12 -17.75
C ALA A 11 -18.76 -6.32 -16.28
N GLY A 12 -18.08 -7.27 -15.62
CA GLY A 12 -17.89 -7.19 -14.19
C GLY A 12 -16.91 -6.04 -13.94
N CYS A 13 -17.35 -4.97 -13.30
CA CYS A 13 -16.44 -4.03 -12.66
C CYS A 13 -16.68 -4.11 -11.16
N ALA A 14 -15.70 -4.76 -10.52
CA ALA A 14 -15.55 -4.78 -9.08
C ALA A 14 -15.56 -3.35 -8.52
N ALA A 15 -16.14 -3.24 -7.33
CA ALA A 15 -16.22 -2.08 -6.47
C ALA A 15 -15.08 -1.06 -6.68
N GLY A 16 -15.41 0.08 -7.28
CA GLY A 16 -14.66 1.30 -7.09
C GLY A 16 -14.84 1.73 -5.64
N ALA A 17 -13.90 1.35 -4.77
CA ALA A 17 -13.76 2.01 -3.48
C ALA A 17 -13.67 3.52 -3.75
N PRO A 18 -14.38 4.36 -2.99
CA PRO A 18 -14.33 5.81 -3.18
C PRO A 18 -12.87 6.28 -3.17
N PRO A 19 -12.52 7.33 -3.94
CA PRO A 19 -11.17 7.88 -3.91
C PRO A 19 -10.88 8.31 -2.46
N GLN A 20 -10.13 7.48 -1.73
CA GLN A 20 -9.62 7.87 -0.42
C GLN A 20 -8.73 9.08 -0.72
N ALA A 21 -9.05 10.21 -0.08
CA ALA A 21 -8.21 11.40 -0.10
C ALA A 21 -6.75 10.96 0.02
N ASP A 22 -5.91 11.44 -0.89
CA ASP A 22 -4.51 11.07 -0.94
C ASP A 22 -3.88 11.32 0.44
N LYS A 23 -3.56 10.23 1.15
CA LYS A 23 -3.05 10.30 2.52
C LYS A 23 -1.56 10.66 2.53
N GLY A 24 -0.91 10.68 1.35
CA GLY A 24 0.52 10.82 1.15
C GLY A 24 1.32 9.59 1.55
N TYR A 25 0.66 8.42 1.58
CA TYR A 25 1.28 7.11 1.81
C TYR A 25 0.37 5.96 1.34
N SER A 26 0.97 4.79 1.10
CA SER A 26 0.25 3.56 0.79
C SER A 26 0.99 2.31 1.29
N VAL A 27 0.23 1.25 1.63
CA VAL A 27 0.79 -0.11 1.82
C VAL A 27 0.27 -1.01 0.72
N THR A 28 1.19 -1.73 0.07
CA THR A 28 0.90 -2.74 -0.95
C THR A 28 1.52 -4.09 -0.58
N GLY A 29 0.96 -5.19 -1.10
CA GLY A 29 1.42 -6.55 -0.76
C GLY A 29 0.87 -7.07 0.58
N ARG A 30 1.42 -8.19 1.06
CA ARG A 30 1.04 -8.82 2.34
C ARG A 30 2.25 -9.37 3.08
N ASP A 31 3.03 -10.23 2.44
CA ASP A 31 4.32 -10.70 2.93
C ASP A 31 5.19 -11.15 1.74
N PRO A 32 6.22 -10.38 1.35
CA PRO A 32 6.54 -9.05 1.87
C PRO A 32 5.42 -8.03 1.58
N PHE A 33 5.32 -7.02 2.43
CA PHE A 33 4.56 -5.80 2.15
C PHE A 33 5.52 -4.64 1.88
N MET A 34 5.04 -3.64 1.17
CA MET A 34 5.78 -2.41 0.88
C MET A 34 4.98 -1.23 1.43
N PHE A 35 5.66 -0.35 2.16
CA PHE A 35 5.09 0.90 2.64
C PHE A 35 5.80 2.06 1.96
N GLU A 36 5.05 2.83 1.18
CA GLU A 36 5.53 3.98 0.45
C GLU A 36 4.92 5.24 1.04
N VAL A 37 5.74 6.26 1.26
CA VAL A 37 5.36 7.52 1.92
C VAL A 37 5.96 8.67 1.13
N ASP A 38 5.16 9.70 0.86
CA ASP A 38 5.66 10.92 0.25
C ASP A 38 6.74 11.56 1.12
N ARG A 39 7.80 12.10 0.51
CA ARG A 39 8.88 12.72 1.28
C ARG A 39 8.42 13.91 2.10
N GLN A 40 7.45 14.69 1.61
CA GLN A 40 6.91 15.80 2.40
C GLN A 40 6.18 15.27 3.63
N LYS A 41 5.33 14.25 3.46
CA LYS A 41 4.65 13.58 4.56
C LYS A 41 5.61 12.99 5.58
N LEU A 42 6.67 12.34 5.09
CA LEU A 42 7.73 11.79 5.94
C LEU A 42 8.44 12.89 6.74
N ARG A 43 8.70 14.05 6.14
CA ARG A 43 9.26 15.22 6.84
C ARG A 43 8.30 15.76 7.90
N ASP A 44 7.02 15.89 7.57
CA ASP A 44 5.99 16.36 8.50
C ASP A 44 5.85 15.41 9.70
N TRP A 45 6.08 14.12 9.49
CA TRP A 45 6.13 13.11 10.54
C TRP A 45 7.42 13.08 11.34
N GLY A 46 8.50 13.72 10.88
CA GLY A 46 9.81 13.68 11.53
C GLY A 46 10.68 12.46 11.17
N GLY A 47 10.43 11.81 10.03
CA GLY A 47 11.27 10.75 9.48
C GLY A 47 10.73 9.32 9.66
N ALA A 48 11.44 8.35 9.09
CA ALA A 48 11.07 6.92 9.05
C ALA A 48 11.08 6.21 10.41
N ASN A 49 11.71 6.82 11.42
CA ASN A 49 11.74 6.28 12.79
C ASN A 49 10.79 7.04 13.74
N SER A 50 9.94 7.92 13.22
CA SER A 50 9.08 8.73 14.07
C SER A 50 7.89 7.93 14.61
N PRO A 51 7.33 8.32 15.77
CA PRO A 51 6.10 7.72 16.28
C PRO A 51 4.90 7.85 15.32
N ALA A 52 4.88 8.90 14.48
CA ALA A 52 3.82 9.10 13.51
C ALA A 52 3.93 8.12 12.33
N PHE A 53 5.15 7.89 11.82
CA PHE A 53 5.40 6.90 10.79
C PHE A 53 5.01 5.49 11.24
N ASN A 54 5.47 5.08 12.43
CA ASN A 54 5.18 3.76 12.98
C ASN A 54 3.68 3.54 13.18
N ARG A 55 2.98 4.53 13.73
CA ARG A 55 1.53 4.47 13.93
C ARG A 55 0.78 4.34 12.61
N ALA A 56 1.10 5.16 11.61
CA ALA A 56 0.45 5.10 10.31
C ALA A 56 0.66 3.74 9.64
N LEU A 57 1.87 3.18 9.74
CA LEU A 57 2.15 1.84 9.25
C LEU A 57 1.35 0.77 10.00
N GLU A 58 1.36 0.78 11.33
CA GLU A 58 0.64 -0.19 12.16
C GLU A 58 -0.88 -0.16 11.91
N GLU A 59 -1.48 1.04 11.87
CA GLU A 59 -2.90 1.22 11.56
C GLU A 59 -3.25 0.68 10.17
N GLU A 60 -2.36 0.86 9.20
CA GLU A 60 -2.55 0.35 7.84
C GLU A 60 -2.46 -1.18 7.77
N LEU A 61 -1.47 -1.76 8.44
CA LEU A 61 -1.31 -3.22 8.52
C LEU A 61 -2.49 -3.87 9.25
N GLU A 62 -2.96 -3.27 10.35
CA GLU A 62 -4.13 -3.76 11.07
C GLU A 62 -5.38 -3.68 10.19
N ARG A 63 -5.62 -2.54 9.54
CA ARG A 63 -6.75 -2.35 8.64
C ARG A 63 -6.77 -3.37 7.50
N GLN A 64 -5.60 -3.65 6.91
CA GLN A 64 -5.45 -4.64 5.84
C GLN A 64 -5.31 -6.09 6.35
N LYS A 65 -5.29 -6.29 7.68
CA LYS A 65 -5.09 -7.60 8.34
C LYS A 65 -3.76 -8.28 7.96
N ILE A 66 -2.71 -7.49 7.76
CA ILE A 66 -1.34 -7.91 7.43
C ILE A 66 -0.51 -8.07 8.72
N CYS A 67 0.38 -9.06 8.77
CA CYS A 67 1.36 -9.28 9.85
C CYS A 67 0.84 -9.16 11.30
N ARG A 68 -0.25 -9.86 11.65
CA ARG A 68 -0.88 -9.81 12.99
C ARG A 68 0.03 -10.18 14.17
N LYS A 69 1.13 -10.88 13.91
CA LYS A 69 2.14 -11.29 14.91
C LYS A 69 3.36 -10.37 14.93
N GLY A 70 3.29 -9.23 14.26
CA GLY A 70 4.39 -8.29 14.08
C GLY A 70 5.15 -8.48 12.77
N TYR A 71 6.05 -7.54 12.50
CA TYR A 71 6.81 -7.46 11.25
C TYR A 71 8.26 -7.03 11.48
N THR A 72 9.07 -7.09 10.44
CA THR A 72 10.42 -6.52 10.37
C THR A 72 10.51 -5.64 9.14
N LEU A 73 11.11 -4.46 9.25
CA LEU A 73 11.36 -3.56 8.13
C LEU A 73 12.79 -3.73 7.63
N ARG A 74 12.95 -3.69 6.31
CA ARG A 74 14.19 -3.87 5.55
C ARG A 74 14.14 -2.97 4.31
N ASN A 75 15.29 -2.82 3.66
CA ASN A 75 15.42 -2.23 2.33
C ASN A 75 14.76 -0.86 2.21
N GLU A 76 15.18 0.06 3.08
CA GLU A 76 14.75 1.45 2.99
C GLU A 76 15.34 2.09 1.73
N HIS A 77 14.47 2.62 0.88
CA HIS A 77 14.86 3.34 -0.33
C HIS A 77 14.29 4.75 -0.26
N LEU A 78 15.17 5.75 -0.34
CA LEU A 78 14.77 7.14 -0.47
C LEU A 78 14.86 7.53 -1.96
N GLY A 79 13.70 7.57 -2.61
CA GLY A 79 13.56 8.07 -3.98
C GLY A 79 13.51 9.60 -4.02
N GLU A 80 13.28 10.15 -5.21
CA GLU A 80 13.19 11.60 -5.40
C GLU A 80 11.94 12.20 -4.73
N GLU A 81 10.80 11.52 -4.83
CA GLU A 81 9.51 12.00 -4.33
C GLU A 81 8.98 11.17 -3.15
N THR A 82 9.33 9.89 -3.08
CA THR A 82 8.83 8.95 -2.07
C THR A 82 9.96 8.31 -1.27
N PHE A 83 9.58 7.79 -0.11
CA PHE A 83 10.37 6.90 0.72
C PHE A 83 9.65 5.57 0.83
N THR A 84 10.38 4.49 0.59
CA THR A 84 9.81 3.15 0.52
C THR A 84 10.53 2.24 1.50
N VAL A 85 9.77 1.43 2.24
CA VAL A 85 10.31 0.36 3.09
C VAL A 85 9.62 -0.96 2.79
N ILE A 86 10.37 -2.05 2.85
CA ILE A 86 9.85 -3.40 2.66
C ILE A 86 9.74 -4.08 4.01
N GLY A 87 8.53 -4.51 4.36
CA GLY A 87 8.24 -5.28 5.56
C GLY A 87 8.06 -6.77 5.28
N ARG A 88 8.47 -7.61 6.23
CA ARG A 88 8.13 -9.04 6.27
C ARG A 88 7.45 -9.41 7.57
N CYS A 89 6.45 -10.28 7.50
CA CYS A 89 5.74 -10.75 8.68
C CYS A 89 6.63 -11.68 9.52
N ARG A 90 6.46 -11.62 10.84
CA ARG A 90 7.04 -12.61 11.75
C ARG A 90 6.10 -13.81 11.87
N SER A 91 6.67 -15.01 11.89
CA SER A 91 5.97 -16.30 12.07
C SER A 91 5.59 -16.56 13.52
#